data_AF-A0A7Y3L3I2-F1
#
_entry.id   AF-A0A7Y3L3I2-F1
#
_cell.length_a   1.000
_cell.length_b   1.000
_cell.length_c   1.000
_cell.angle_alpha   90.00
_cell.angle_beta   90.00
_cell.angle_gamma   90.00
#
_symmetry.space_group_name_H-M   'P 1'
#
loop_
_entity.id
_entity.type
_entity.pdbx_description
1 polymer ?
#
loop_
_entity_poly.entity_id
_entity_poly.type
_entity_poly.pdbx_seq_one_letter_code
_entity_poly.pdbx_strand_id
1 'polypeptide(L)'
;MKTAVLLLILTGAARAQSPEGLPAFEYTGFAALRALPPSVALTPPAAPSARAADVITEDRFVAQAGTILYGYASDDAAFHEAAAYWTAALESAGVQTGAPSFSGGMWEIPYETGDGSVLRSFLADARQFAPKDEAALRADMALAQAALTRDGLTPVAARVVDVSELLPTYLLIYKTKPDANPDHESRLRVLAPGDDLDFGVFRAAGLDVVETPKTWMMVYVGPAAGYVSLAAKTPQDLAKILQAREDYLTQNGRKILATRDFPIDDPDYKFGVGVYFLQ
;
A
#
# COMPACT_ATOMS: atom_id res chain seq x y z
N MET A 1 -55.66 -2.30 -49.08
CA MET A 1 -54.92 -3.58 -49.17
C MET A 1 -54.85 -4.16 -47.77
N LYS A 2 -55.38 -5.37 -47.59
CA LYS A 2 -55.45 -6.09 -46.31
C LYS A 2 -54.23 -7.01 -46.23
N THR A 3 -53.44 -6.90 -45.18
CA THR A 3 -52.43 -7.92 -44.83
C THR A 3 -52.75 -8.39 -43.42
N ALA A 4 -53.34 -9.58 -43.34
CA ALA A 4 -53.55 -10.31 -42.12
C ALA A 4 -52.25 -11.03 -41.76
N VAL A 5 -51.78 -10.85 -40.53
CA VAL A 5 -50.71 -11.67 -39.95
C VAL A 5 -51.36 -12.61 -38.93
N LEU A 6 -51.27 -13.89 -39.25
CA LEU A 6 -51.74 -15.02 -38.47
C LEU A 6 -50.76 -15.24 -37.30
N LEU A 7 -51.19 -14.98 -36.06
CA LEU A 7 -50.40 -15.28 -34.87
C LEU A 7 -50.89 -16.61 -34.28
N LEU A 8 -50.03 -17.63 -34.36
CA LEU A 8 -50.27 -18.97 -33.85
C LEU A 8 -50.13 -18.96 -32.32
N ILE A 9 -51.21 -19.31 -31.61
CA ILE A 9 -51.19 -19.51 -30.15
C ILE A 9 -50.75 -20.96 -29.87
N LEU A 10 -49.54 -21.13 -29.35
CA LEU A 10 -49.06 -22.39 -28.78
C LEU A 10 -49.28 -22.37 -27.27
N THR A 11 -50.27 -23.12 -26.81
CA THR A 11 -50.50 -23.44 -25.39
C THR A 11 -49.48 -24.47 -24.91
N GLY A 12 -48.41 -24.01 -24.28
CA GLY A 12 -47.48 -24.85 -23.52
C GLY A 12 -47.79 -24.77 -22.03
N ALA A 13 -48.36 -25.83 -21.46
CA ALA A 13 -48.48 -25.99 -20.01
C ALA A 13 -47.08 -26.28 -19.42
N ALA A 14 -46.42 -25.26 -18.88
CA ALA A 14 -45.20 -25.44 -18.10
C ALA A 14 -45.55 -25.99 -16.71
N ARG A 15 -45.18 -27.25 -16.46
CA ARG A 15 -45.10 -27.83 -15.12
C ARG A 15 -44.08 -27.03 -14.31
N ALA A 16 -44.50 -26.46 -13.19
CA ALA A 16 -43.60 -25.92 -12.18
C ALA A 16 -42.78 -27.08 -11.58
N GLN A 17 -41.48 -27.13 -11.89
CA GLN A 17 -40.51 -27.89 -11.12
C GLN A 17 -40.14 -27.05 -9.89
N SER A 18 -40.29 -27.63 -8.71
CA SER A 18 -39.84 -27.05 -7.45
C SER A 18 -38.34 -26.71 -7.53
N PRO A 19 -37.89 -25.57 -6.96
CA PRO A 19 -36.46 -25.28 -6.90
C PRO A 19 -35.79 -26.32 -6.00
N GLU A 20 -34.87 -27.09 -6.58
CA GLU A 20 -33.95 -27.92 -5.82
C GLU A 20 -33.26 -27.05 -4.76
N GLY A 21 -33.24 -27.56 -3.54
CA GLY A 21 -32.77 -26.85 -2.36
C GLY A 21 -31.38 -26.27 -2.57
N LEU A 22 -31.22 -24.99 -2.21
CA LEU A 22 -29.90 -24.39 -2.06
C LEU A 22 -29.04 -25.28 -1.16
N PRO A 23 -27.76 -25.52 -1.50
CA PRO A 23 -26.87 -26.32 -0.66
C PRO A 23 -26.82 -25.72 0.74
N ALA A 24 -26.85 -26.57 1.75
CA ALA A 24 -26.72 -26.17 3.14
C ALA A 24 -25.41 -25.39 3.33
N PHE A 25 -25.50 -24.24 4.00
CA PHE A 25 -24.34 -23.44 4.33
C PHE A 25 -23.54 -24.18 5.42
N GLU A 26 -22.48 -24.88 5.02
CA GLU A 26 -21.59 -25.56 5.96
C GLU A 26 -20.57 -24.56 6.53
N TYR A 27 -20.68 -24.29 7.84
CA TYR A 27 -19.69 -23.53 8.58
C TYR A 27 -18.37 -24.31 8.60
N THR A 28 -17.37 -23.85 7.86
CA THR A 28 -16.02 -24.39 7.96
C THR A 28 -15.43 -23.92 9.29
N GLY A 29 -15.46 -24.77 10.32
CA GLY A 29 -14.95 -24.44 11.65
C GLY A 29 -13.44 -24.15 11.65
N PHE A 30 -12.97 -23.40 12.66
CA PHE A 30 -11.55 -23.02 12.84
C PHE A 30 -10.54 -24.17 12.71
N ALA A 31 -10.95 -25.40 13.02
CA ALA A 31 -10.12 -26.59 12.87
C ALA A 31 -9.84 -26.95 11.40
N ALA A 32 -10.80 -26.73 10.49
CA ALA A 32 -10.63 -26.98 9.06
C ALA A 32 -9.79 -25.88 8.39
N LEU A 33 -9.84 -24.63 8.89
CA LEU A 33 -8.94 -23.56 8.45
C LEU A 33 -7.47 -23.81 8.81
N ARG A 34 -7.20 -24.46 9.95
CA ARG A 34 -5.85 -24.90 10.34
C ARG A 34 -5.33 -26.11 9.56
N ALA A 35 -6.23 -26.86 8.91
CA ALA A 35 -5.89 -28.02 8.10
C ALA A 35 -5.66 -27.66 6.63
N LEU A 36 -5.93 -26.40 6.23
CA LEU A 36 -5.50 -25.91 4.92
C LEU A 36 -3.97 -25.95 4.86
N PRO A 37 -3.38 -26.45 3.77
CA PRO A 37 -1.94 -26.36 3.58
C PRO A 37 -1.53 -24.90 3.72
N PRO A 38 -0.35 -24.60 4.30
CA PRO A 38 0.15 -23.23 4.35
C PRO A 38 0.01 -22.61 2.97
N SER A 39 -0.63 -21.44 2.91
CA SER A 39 -0.82 -20.65 1.70
C SER A 39 0.43 -20.78 0.85
N VAL A 40 0.28 -21.24 -0.40
CA VAL A 40 1.39 -21.42 -1.33
C VAL A 40 2.16 -20.10 -1.33
N ALA A 41 3.32 -20.10 -0.67
CA ALA A 41 4.20 -18.95 -0.68
C ALA A 41 4.50 -18.72 -2.16
N LEU A 42 4.05 -17.58 -2.70
CA LEU A 42 4.51 -17.12 -4.00
C LEU A 42 6.03 -17.14 -3.89
N THR A 43 6.66 -18.04 -4.66
CA THR A 43 8.12 -18.12 -4.67
C THR A 43 8.60 -16.74 -5.11
N PRO A 44 9.30 -16.00 -4.24
CA PRO A 44 9.77 -14.67 -4.62
C PRO A 44 10.66 -14.85 -5.85
N PRO A 45 10.58 -13.94 -6.85
CA PRO A 45 11.57 -13.93 -7.92
C PRO A 45 12.97 -13.91 -7.28
N ALA A 46 13.91 -14.67 -7.85
CA ALA A 46 15.27 -14.70 -7.35
C ALA A 46 15.82 -13.26 -7.24
N ALA A 47 16.23 -12.87 -6.04
CA ALA A 47 16.78 -11.54 -5.81
C ALA A 47 17.98 -11.33 -6.75
N PRO A 48 18.05 -10.20 -7.48
CA PRO A 48 19.21 -9.90 -8.31
C PRO A 48 20.47 -9.89 -7.46
N SER A 49 21.59 -10.39 -8.00
CA SER A 49 22.87 -10.45 -7.27
C SER A 49 23.32 -9.03 -6.87
N ALA A 50 23.62 -8.84 -5.59
CA ALA A 50 24.03 -7.55 -5.04
C ALA A 50 25.27 -6.99 -5.75
N ARG A 51 25.20 -5.73 -6.19
CA ARG A 51 26.37 -4.88 -6.41
C ARG A 51 26.66 -4.15 -5.09
N ALA A 52 27.94 -3.88 -4.79
CA ALA A 52 28.31 -3.11 -3.59
C ALA A 52 27.64 -1.71 -3.54
N ALA A 53 27.23 -1.16 -4.69
CA ALA A 53 26.46 0.06 -4.81
C ALA A 53 24.99 -0.05 -4.34
N ASP A 54 24.52 -1.25 -3.99
CA ASP A 54 23.14 -1.54 -3.58
C ASP A 54 22.93 -1.48 -2.05
N VAL A 55 23.96 -1.12 -1.28
CA VAL A 55 23.88 -0.95 0.19
C VAL A 55 24.33 0.47 0.55
N ILE A 56 23.51 1.18 1.31
CA ILE A 56 23.82 2.48 1.91
C ILE A 56 24.34 2.20 3.33
N THR A 57 25.62 2.47 3.56
CA THR A 57 26.27 2.33 4.87
C THR A 57 26.60 3.65 5.54
N GLU A 58 26.30 4.77 4.88
CA GLU A 58 26.59 6.11 5.37
C GLU A 58 25.34 6.99 5.21
N ASP A 59 24.98 7.71 6.29
CA ASP A 59 23.80 8.57 6.36
C ASP A 59 23.68 9.56 5.21
N ARG A 60 24.83 10.04 4.71
CA ARG A 60 24.88 11.02 3.61
C ARG A 60 24.17 10.55 2.35
N PHE A 61 24.05 9.23 2.16
CA PHE A 61 23.37 8.64 1.02
C PHE A 61 21.89 8.33 1.28
N VAL A 62 21.38 8.43 2.50
CA VAL A 62 19.94 8.26 2.76
C VAL A 62 19.19 9.47 2.21
N ALA A 63 18.36 9.24 1.19
CA ALA A 63 17.65 10.30 0.48
C ALA A 63 16.13 10.18 0.58
N GLN A 64 15.47 11.33 0.48
CA GLN A 64 14.03 11.44 0.34
C GLN A 64 13.70 12.13 -0.98
N ALA A 65 12.57 11.74 -1.59
CA ALA A 65 12.14 12.27 -2.87
C ALA A 65 10.76 12.92 -2.77
N GLY A 66 10.71 14.20 -3.14
CA GLY A 66 9.50 15.01 -3.30
C GLY A 66 9.52 15.70 -4.66
N THR A 67 9.33 17.01 -4.73
CA THR A 67 9.58 17.82 -5.94
C THR A 67 11.07 18.03 -6.23
N ILE A 68 11.92 17.69 -5.25
CA ILE A 68 13.37 17.64 -5.32
C ILE A 68 13.82 16.33 -4.67
N LEU A 69 15.05 15.89 -4.95
CA LEU A 69 15.71 14.86 -4.16
C LEU A 69 16.56 15.54 -3.10
N TYR A 70 16.50 15.10 -1.85
CA TYR A 70 17.23 15.74 -0.76
C TYR A 70 17.67 14.74 0.31
N GLY A 71 18.64 15.14 1.11
CA GLY A 71 19.15 14.39 2.25
C GLY A 71 20.07 15.26 3.10
N TYR A 72 20.80 14.64 4.02
CA TYR A 72 21.69 15.35 4.95
C TYR A 72 23.16 15.04 4.66
N ALA A 73 24.03 15.99 4.95
CA ALA A 73 25.48 15.82 4.89
C ALA A 73 26.16 16.65 5.99
N SER A 74 27.26 16.14 6.52
CA SER A 74 28.02 16.80 7.60
C SER A 74 28.78 18.05 7.12
N ASP A 75 29.19 18.06 5.87
CA ASP A 75 30.10 19.04 5.27
C ASP A 75 30.01 19.00 3.73
N ASP A 76 30.73 19.91 3.07
CA ASP A 76 30.77 20.03 1.60
C ASP A 76 31.32 18.77 0.90
N ALA A 77 32.26 18.05 1.52
CA ALA A 77 32.82 16.86 0.92
C ALA A 77 31.78 15.72 0.89
N ALA A 78 31.11 15.50 2.03
CA ALA A 78 29.98 14.59 2.16
C ALA A 78 28.85 14.93 1.20
N PHE A 79 28.55 16.22 1.02
CA PHE A 79 27.58 16.70 0.04
C PHE A 79 27.99 16.32 -1.38
N HIS A 80 29.22 16.60 -1.81
CA HIS A 80 29.64 16.31 -3.18
C HIS A 80 29.62 14.81 -3.49
N GLU A 81 29.96 13.97 -2.53
CA GLU A 81 29.84 12.51 -2.64
C GLU A 81 28.37 12.08 -2.81
N ALA A 82 27.48 12.55 -1.94
CA ALA A 82 26.06 12.24 -2.01
C ALA A 82 25.41 12.75 -3.31
N ALA A 83 25.75 13.98 -3.71
CA ALA A 83 25.26 14.60 -4.92
C ALA A 83 25.70 13.83 -6.18
N ALA A 84 26.98 13.45 -6.26
CA ALA A 84 27.49 12.66 -7.38
C ALA A 84 26.84 11.27 -7.44
N TYR A 85 26.72 10.61 -6.29
CA TYR A 85 26.09 9.29 -6.17
C TYR A 85 24.65 9.31 -6.69
N TRP A 86 23.84 10.24 -6.19
CA TRP A 86 22.43 10.32 -6.55
C TRP A 86 22.21 10.87 -7.95
N THR A 87 23.04 11.80 -8.42
CA THR A 87 22.99 12.28 -9.80
C THR A 87 23.17 11.12 -10.78
N ALA A 88 24.21 10.30 -10.58
CA ALA A 88 24.45 9.14 -11.44
C ALA A 88 23.29 8.12 -11.41
N ALA A 89 22.72 7.87 -10.23
CA ALA A 89 21.58 6.98 -10.08
C ALA A 89 20.34 7.50 -10.83
N LEU A 90 20.02 8.79 -10.68
CA LEU A 90 18.90 9.44 -11.36
C LEU A 90 19.07 9.46 -12.88
N GLU A 91 20.24 9.87 -13.37
CA GLU A 91 20.53 9.94 -14.81
C GLU A 91 20.47 8.56 -15.49
N SER A 92 20.95 7.52 -14.80
CA SER A 92 20.86 6.14 -15.29
C SER A 92 19.41 5.66 -15.48
N ALA A 93 18.46 6.27 -14.77
CA ALA A 93 17.03 6.01 -14.87
C ALA A 93 16.29 7.00 -15.80
N GLY A 94 17.03 7.83 -16.56
CA GLY A 94 16.47 8.81 -17.48
C GLY A 94 15.83 10.02 -16.79
N VAL A 95 16.24 10.33 -15.55
CA VAL A 95 15.85 11.55 -14.84
C VAL A 95 16.93 12.60 -15.07
N GLN A 96 16.52 13.79 -15.54
CA GLN A 96 17.43 14.90 -15.74
C GLN A 96 17.65 15.63 -14.41
N THR A 97 18.90 15.88 -14.04
CA THR A 97 19.24 16.56 -12.79
C THR A 97 19.59 18.03 -13.05
N GLY A 98 19.27 18.87 -12.08
CA GLY A 98 19.73 20.26 -11.99
C GLY A 98 21.02 20.38 -11.17
N ALA A 99 21.49 21.61 -10.97
CA ALA A 99 22.65 21.88 -10.14
C ALA A 99 22.35 21.54 -8.67
N PRO A 100 23.11 20.63 -8.03
CA PRO A 100 22.97 20.34 -6.62
C PRO A 100 23.31 21.55 -5.75
N SER A 101 22.68 21.67 -4.60
CA SER A 101 22.98 22.71 -3.61
C SER A 101 23.10 22.13 -2.21
N PHE A 102 23.80 22.84 -1.33
CA PHE A 102 24.03 22.44 0.06
C PHE A 102 23.92 23.65 0.98
N SER A 103 23.05 23.57 1.99
CA SER A 103 22.85 24.64 2.96
C SER A 103 22.31 24.07 4.27
N GLY A 104 22.86 24.52 5.40
CA GLY A 104 22.37 24.12 6.72
C GLY A 104 22.45 22.61 7.01
N GLY A 105 23.40 21.90 6.39
CA GLY A 105 23.54 20.44 6.54
C GLY A 105 22.59 19.61 5.66
N MET A 106 21.79 20.26 4.82
CA MET A 106 20.89 19.60 3.87
C MET A 106 21.40 19.80 2.45
N TRP A 107 21.47 18.71 1.68
CA TRP A 107 21.73 18.76 0.26
C TRP A 107 20.44 18.57 -0.53
N GLU A 108 20.36 19.22 -1.68
CA GLU A 108 19.22 19.18 -2.59
C GLU A 108 19.70 18.98 -4.03
N ILE A 109 18.99 18.13 -4.79
CA ILE A 109 19.17 17.91 -6.22
C ILE A 109 17.81 18.17 -6.88
N PRO A 110 17.65 19.33 -7.54
CA PRO A 110 16.51 19.55 -8.42
C PRO A 110 16.51 18.50 -9.54
N TYR A 111 15.34 18.08 -9.99
CA TYR A 111 15.25 17.11 -11.08
C TYR A 111 14.02 17.37 -11.95
N GLU A 112 14.06 16.85 -13.17
CA GLU A 112 12.95 16.84 -14.12
C GLU A 112 12.83 15.45 -14.75
N THR A 113 11.59 15.04 -15.02
CA THR A 113 11.30 13.81 -15.76
C THR A 113 10.69 14.18 -17.11
N GLY A 114 11.10 13.49 -18.18
CA GLY A 114 10.61 13.80 -19.52
C GLY A 114 9.13 13.48 -19.75
N ASP A 115 8.51 12.69 -18.86
CA ASP A 115 7.12 12.24 -18.93
C ASP A 115 6.19 12.96 -17.94
N GLY A 116 6.70 13.96 -17.20
CA GLY A 116 5.93 14.70 -16.18
C GLY A 116 5.65 13.88 -14.91
N SER A 117 6.28 12.73 -14.75
CA SER A 117 6.26 11.98 -13.49
C SER A 117 7.08 12.68 -12.39
N VAL A 118 6.87 12.27 -11.16
CA VAL A 118 7.62 12.76 -9.99
C VAL A 118 8.23 11.59 -9.26
N LEU A 119 9.35 11.84 -8.60
CA LEU A 119 9.98 10.88 -7.71
C LEU A 119 9.27 10.83 -6.37
N ARG A 120 9.17 9.62 -5.83
CA ARG A 120 8.76 9.33 -4.45
C ARG A 120 9.74 8.36 -3.84
N SER A 121 9.95 8.50 -2.55
CA SER A 121 10.75 7.59 -1.75
C SER A 121 9.88 6.77 -0.81
N PHE A 122 10.25 5.52 -0.60
CA PHE A 122 9.71 4.67 0.45
C PHE A 122 10.89 4.13 1.26
N LEU A 123 10.87 4.39 2.57
CA LEU A 123 11.82 3.83 3.53
C LEU A 123 11.01 2.94 4.48
N ALA A 124 11.37 1.66 4.58
CA ALA A 124 10.66 0.73 5.45
C ALA A 124 11.00 1.01 6.93
N ASP A 125 10.32 1.96 7.56
CA ASP A 125 10.62 2.39 8.94
C ASP A 125 10.69 1.19 9.90
N ALA A 126 11.84 1.00 10.53
CA ALA A 126 12.07 -0.13 11.43
C ALA A 126 11.23 -0.09 12.73
N ARG A 127 10.54 1.01 13.02
CA ARG A 127 9.49 1.01 14.05
C ARG A 127 8.27 0.20 13.64
N GLN A 128 8.05 0.05 12.34
CA GLN A 128 6.94 -0.67 11.74
C GLN A 128 7.35 -2.09 11.31
N PHE A 129 8.58 -2.25 10.83
CA PHE A 129 9.13 -3.54 10.41
C PHE A 129 10.17 -4.03 11.40
N ALA A 130 10.05 -5.27 11.86
CA ALA A 130 11.12 -5.88 12.66
C ALA A 130 12.42 -5.89 11.84
N PRO A 131 13.59 -5.62 12.46
CA PRO A 131 14.87 -5.72 11.78
C PRO A 131 15.04 -7.11 11.17
N LYS A 132 15.51 -7.14 9.93
CA LYS A 132 15.74 -8.35 9.15
C LYS A 132 17.21 -8.40 8.73
N ASP A 133 17.68 -9.60 8.40
CA ASP A 133 18.97 -9.72 7.74
C ASP A 133 18.89 -9.16 6.30
N GLU A 134 20.06 -8.90 5.70
CA GLU A 134 20.14 -8.32 4.35
C GLU A 134 19.38 -9.15 3.32
N ALA A 135 19.42 -10.48 3.40
CA ALA A 135 18.77 -11.36 2.45
C ALA A 135 17.24 -11.19 2.48
N ALA A 136 16.65 -11.12 3.68
CA ALA A 136 15.23 -10.88 3.84
C ALA A 136 14.84 -9.43 3.48
N LEU A 137 15.67 -8.43 3.77
CA LEU A 137 15.45 -7.05 3.29
C LEU A 137 15.42 -6.97 1.77
N ARG A 138 16.34 -7.68 1.09
CA ARG A 138 16.35 -7.75 -0.38
C ARG A 138 15.13 -8.46 -0.94
N ALA A 139 14.61 -9.48 -0.26
CA ALA A 139 13.39 -10.16 -0.66
C ALA A 139 12.16 -9.22 -0.58
N ASP A 140 11.99 -8.51 0.54
CA ASP A 140 10.93 -7.50 0.71
C ASP A 140 11.06 -6.38 -0.34
N MET A 141 12.27 -5.86 -0.53
CA MET A 141 12.56 -4.85 -1.54
C MET A 141 12.19 -5.31 -2.95
N ALA A 142 12.47 -6.57 -3.30
CA ALA A 142 12.10 -7.15 -4.59
C ALA A 142 10.58 -7.29 -4.75
N LEU A 143 9.85 -7.66 -3.70
CA LEU A 143 8.39 -7.71 -3.69
C LEU A 143 7.80 -6.30 -3.93
N ALA A 144 8.31 -5.30 -3.23
CA ALA A 144 7.90 -3.92 -3.40
C ALA A 144 8.22 -3.38 -4.81
N GLN A 145 9.40 -3.67 -5.37
CA GLN A 145 9.73 -3.30 -6.75
C GLN A 145 8.81 -3.97 -7.78
N ALA A 146 8.48 -5.25 -7.58
CA ALA A 146 7.57 -5.97 -8.45
C ALA A 146 6.16 -5.38 -8.41
N ALA A 147 5.67 -5.02 -7.21
CA ALA A 147 4.37 -4.36 -7.03
C ALA A 147 4.34 -2.97 -7.72
N LEU A 148 5.37 -2.14 -7.50
CA LEU A 148 5.52 -0.87 -8.20
C LEU A 148 5.41 -1.05 -9.72
N THR A 149 6.16 -2.00 -10.27
CA THR A 149 6.18 -2.27 -11.72
C THR A 149 4.81 -2.74 -12.23
N ARG A 150 4.13 -3.61 -11.48
CA ARG A 150 2.79 -4.12 -11.80
C ARG A 150 1.76 -2.99 -11.88
N ASP A 151 1.86 -2.00 -10.99
CA ASP A 151 0.97 -0.84 -10.97
C ASP A 151 1.44 0.32 -11.88
N GLY A 152 2.39 0.05 -12.77
CA GLY A 152 2.86 1.02 -13.76
C GLY A 152 3.75 2.13 -13.19
N LEU A 153 4.26 1.95 -11.96
CA LEU A 153 5.26 2.81 -11.33
C LEU A 153 6.65 2.32 -11.73
N THR A 154 7.62 3.22 -11.87
CA THR A 154 8.97 2.85 -12.34
C THR A 154 9.98 2.96 -11.20
N PRO A 155 10.51 1.84 -10.67
CA PRO A 155 11.64 1.90 -9.75
C PRO A 155 12.85 2.59 -10.38
N VAL A 156 13.46 3.51 -9.63
CA VAL A 156 14.66 4.28 -10.02
C VAL A 156 15.88 3.78 -9.25
N ALA A 157 15.72 3.62 -7.92
CA ALA A 157 16.76 3.09 -7.06
C ALA A 157 16.14 2.18 -6.00
N ALA A 158 16.90 1.16 -5.62
CA ALA A 158 16.54 0.21 -4.58
C ALA A 158 17.81 -0.13 -3.81
N ARG A 159 17.84 0.19 -2.52
CA ARG A 159 19.02 0.08 -1.67
C ARG A 159 18.66 -0.57 -0.35
N VAL A 160 19.48 -1.50 0.10
CA VAL A 160 19.53 -1.83 1.53
C VAL A 160 20.14 -0.63 2.26
N VAL A 161 19.64 -0.30 3.44
CA VAL A 161 20.14 0.77 4.29
C VAL A 161 20.58 0.16 5.61
N ASP A 162 21.87 0.29 5.90
CA ASP A 162 22.54 -0.23 7.10
C ASP A 162 23.50 0.85 7.61
N VAL A 163 22.90 1.90 8.19
CA VAL A 163 23.59 3.05 8.78
C VAL A 163 23.46 2.96 10.30
N SER A 164 24.36 3.59 11.06
CA SER A 164 24.37 3.51 12.53
C SER A 164 23.11 4.09 13.19
N GLU A 165 22.45 5.01 12.52
CA GLU A 165 21.34 5.83 13.01
C GLU A 165 19.98 5.14 12.82
N LEU A 166 19.93 4.11 11.98
CA LEU A 166 18.72 3.35 11.64
C LEU A 166 18.93 1.87 11.93
N LEU A 167 17.86 1.17 12.30
CA LEU A 167 17.90 -0.29 12.22
C LEU A 167 17.91 -0.71 10.73
N PRO A 168 18.53 -1.85 10.37
CA PRO A 168 18.61 -2.30 8.99
C PRO A 168 17.26 -2.28 8.27
N THR A 169 17.23 -1.62 7.12
CA THR A 169 16.01 -1.36 6.33
C THR A 169 16.32 -1.30 4.83
N TYR A 170 15.36 -0.88 3.99
CA TYR A 170 15.57 -0.61 2.58
C TYR A 170 14.89 0.70 2.15
N LEU A 171 15.52 1.36 1.18
CA LEU A 171 15.06 2.57 0.51
C LEU A 171 14.72 2.24 -0.94
N LEU A 172 13.52 2.63 -1.36
CA LEU A 172 13.09 2.66 -2.75
C LEU A 172 12.89 4.11 -3.19
N ILE A 173 13.41 4.45 -4.36
CA ILE A 173 13.03 5.66 -5.09
C ILE A 173 12.38 5.21 -6.40
N TYR A 174 11.23 5.79 -6.74
CA TYR A 174 10.46 5.41 -7.92
C TYR A 174 9.72 6.61 -8.51
N LYS A 175 9.40 6.52 -9.81
CA LYS A 175 8.57 7.49 -10.53
C LYS A 175 7.09 7.13 -10.42
N THR A 176 6.27 8.15 -10.23
CA THR A 176 4.81 8.07 -10.25
C THR A 176 4.19 9.29 -10.91
N LYS A 177 2.93 9.18 -11.34
CA LYS A 177 2.20 10.34 -11.86
C LYS A 177 1.77 11.21 -10.68
N PRO A 178 2.13 12.50 -10.64
CA PRO A 178 1.66 13.37 -9.57
C PRO A 178 0.14 13.51 -9.61
N ASP A 179 -0.47 13.66 -8.45
CA ASP A 179 -1.85 14.11 -8.30
C ASP A 179 -1.87 15.46 -7.56
N ALA A 180 -2.89 16.28 -7.82
CA ALA A 180 -3.08 17.54 -7.09
C ALA A 180 -3.30 17.29 -5.59
N ASN A 181 -3.93 16.16 -5.24
CA ASN A 181 -4.00 15.64 -3.88
C ASN A 181 -3.02 14.46 -3.72
N PRO A 182 -1.92 14.62 -2.95
CA PRO A 182 -1.00 13.53 -2.61
C PRO A 182 -1.65 12.26 -2.04
N ASP A 183 -2.85 12.37 -1.44
CA ASP A 183 -3.59 11.22 -0.93
C ASP A 183 -4.16 10.35 -2.06
N HIS A 184 -4.55 10.95 -3.19
CA HIS A 184 -5.11 10.23 -4.33
C HIS A 184 -4.02 9.59 -5.21
N GLU A 185 -2.78 10.05 -5.06
CA GLU A 185 -1.65 9.55 -5.82
C GLU A 185 -1.38 8.07 -5.51
N SER A 186 -1.21 7.24 -6.54
CA SER A 186 -0.75 5.86 -6.37
C SER A 186 0.71 5.85 -5.91
N ARG A 187 0.95 5.34 -4.70
CA ARG A 187 2.27 5.25 -4.06
C ARG A 187 2.40 3.95 -3.30
N LEU A 188 3.64 3.52 -3.09
CA LEU A 188 3.98 2.53 -2.07
C LEU A 188 3.84 3.17 -0.69
N ARG A 189 3.02 2.57 0.18
CA ARG A 189 2.60 3.11 1.47
C ARG A 189 2.55 2.01 2.53
N VAL A 190 2.54 2.45 3.79
CA VAL A 190 2.21 1.61 4.95
C VAL A 190 0.89 2.08 5.55
N LEU A 191 0.00 1.15 5.85
CA LEU A 191 -1.15 1.38 6.74
C LEU A 191 -0.93 0.54 8.00
N ALA A 192 -0.88 1.20 9.16
CA ALA A 192 -0.63 0.56 10.46
C ALA A 192 -1.45 1.22 11.59
N PRO A 193 -2.80 1.06 11.61
CA PRO A 193 -3.66 1.70 12.59
C PRO A 193 -3.51 1.13 14.02
N GLY A 194 -2.92 -0.04 14.18
CA GLY A 194 -2.77 -0.73 15.47
C GLY A 194 -3.91 -1.70 15.81
N ASP A 195 -4.95 -1.75 14.98
CA ASP A 195 -6.04 -2.72 15.05
C ASP A 195 -6.03 -3.66 13.85
N ASP A 196 -6.52 -4.89 14.05
CA ASP A 196 -6.59 -5.92 13.00
C ASP A 196 -7.39 -5.42 11.79
N LEU A 197 -6.80 -5.61 10.60
CA LEU A 197 -7.33 -5.18 9.33
C LEU A 197 -7.90 -6.35 8.54
N ASP A 198 -9.09 -6.18 7.97
CA ASP A 198 -9.54 -7.01 6.85
C ASP A 198 -8.88 -6.54 5.55
N PHE A 199 -7.72 -7.12 5.23
CA PHE A 199 -6.99 -6.82 3.99
C PHE A 199 -7.81 -7.12 2.72
N GLY A 200 -8.82 -8.00 2.80
CA GLY A 200 -9.71 -8.32 1.69
C GLY A 200 -10.51 -7.10 1.23
N VAL A 201 -10.89 -6.20 2.16
CA VAL A 201 -11.58 -4.95 1.84
C VAL A 201 -10.72 -4.05 0.94
N PHE A 202 -9.43 -3.90 1.27
CA PHE A 202 -8.53 -3.07 0.49
C PHE A 202 -8.21 -3.69 -0.88
N ARG A 203 -7.99 -5.01 -0.95
CA ARG A 203 -7.80 -5.71 -2.23
C ARG A 203 -9.02 -5.58 -3.14
N ALA A 204 -10.23 -5.74 -2.59
CA ALA A 204 -11.47 -5.56 -3.35
C ALA A 204 -11.67 -4.11 -3.84
N ALA A 205 -11.10 -3.14 -3.14
CA ALA A 205 -11.08 -1.73 -3.55
C ALA A 205 -10.01 -1.43 -4.63
N GLY A 206 -9.21 -2.42 -5.04
CA GLY A 206 -8.19 -2.29 -6.07
C GLY A 206 -6.81 -1.90 -5.56
N LEU A 207 -6.56 -1.95 -4.24
CA LEU A 207 -5.22 -1.74 -3.70
C LEU A 207 -4.37 -3.00 -3.87
N ASP A 208 -3.13 -2.82 -4.31
CA ASP A 208 -2.16 -3.90 -4.41
C ASP A 208 -1.47 -4.09 -3.05
N VAL A 209 -2.02 -4.98 -2.22
CA VAL A 209 -1.46 -5.31 -0.91
C VAL A 209 -0.23 -6.21 -1.11
N VAL A 210 0.95 -5.62 -1.00
CA VAL A 210 2.26 -6.23 -1.22
C VAL A 210 2.64 -7.17 -0.09
N GLU A 211 2.52 -6.69 1.15
CA GLU A 211 2.89 -7.44 2.36
C GLU A 211 1.92 -7.17 3.50
N THR A 212 1.78 -8.15 4.39
CA THR A 212 1.00 -8.04 5.64
C THR A 212 1.86 -8.48 6.82
N PRO A 213 2.82 -7.66 7.27
CA PRO A 213 3.78 -8.06 8.31
C PRO A 213 3.14 -8.39 9.66
N LYS A 214 1.97 -7.77 9.93
CA LYS A 214 1.14 -7.97 11.11
C LYS A 214 -0.33 -7.97 10.69
N THR A 215 -1.22 -8.49 11.52
CA THR A 215 -2.68 -8.45 11.30
C THR A 215 -3.23 -7.02 11.23
N TRP A 216 -2.55 -6.07 11.87
CA TRP A 216 -2.90 -4.64 11.91
C TRP A 216 -2.05 -3.77 10.97
N MET A 217 -1.27 -4.37 10.09
CA MET A 217 -0.34 -3.63 9.22
C MET A 217 -0.27 -4.21 7.81
N MET A 218 -0.32 -3.33 6.81
CA MET A 218 -0.06 -3.69 5.42
C MET A 218 0.87 -2.71 4.73
N VAL A 219 1.69 -3.25 3.83
CA VAL A 219 2.41 -2.49 2.79
C VAL A 219 1.62 -2.66 1.51
N TYR A 220 1.31 -1.55 0.83
CA TYR A 220 0.48 -1.59 -0.35
C TYR A 220 0.87 -0.51 -1.34
N VAL A 221 0.50 -0.71 -2.61
CA VAL A 221 0.55 0.31 -3.65
C VAL A 221 -0.87 0.80 -3.94
N GLY A 222 -1.06 2.11 -3.95
CA GLY A 222 -2.35 2.75 -4.23
C GLY A 222 -2.53 4.14 -3.59
N PRO A 223 -3.76 4.69 -3.67
CA PRO A 223 -4.12 5.91 -2.93
C PRO A 223 -4.07 5.64 -1.42
N ALA A 224 -3.94 6.70 -0.61
CA ALA A 224 -3.86 6.58 0.83
C ALA A 224 -5.08 5.88 1.41
N ALA A 225 -4.86 4.70 2.00
CA ALA A 225 -5.85 3.96 2.76
C ALA A 225 -5.97 4.49 4.18
N GLY A 226 -7.16 4.37 4.73
CA GLY A 226 -7.47 4.70 6.12
C GLY A 226 -8.32 3.63 6.77
N TYR A 227 -8.17 3.54 8.09
CA TYR A 227 -8.96 2.68 8.96
C TYR A 227 -9.22 3.42 10.28
N VAL A 228 -10.44 3.30 10.81
CA VAL A 228 -10.76 3.73 12.17
C VAL A 228 -11.65 2.69 12.84
N SER A 229 -11.28 2.29 14.05
CA SER A 229 -12.12 1.51 14.94
C SER A 229 -12.99 2.42 15.80
N LEU A 230 -14.24 2.03 16.01
CA LEU A 230 -15.19 2.70 16.88
C LEU A 230 -15.74 1.67 17.86
N ALA A 231 -15.96 2.09 19.10
CA ALA A 231 -16.46 1.23 20.16
C ALA A 231 -17.59 1.93 20.93
N ALA A 232 -18.59 1.17 21.37
CA ALA A 232 -19.67 1.68 22.20
C ALA A 232 -20.17 0.65 23.24
N LYS A 233 -20.89 1.16 24.25
CA LYS A 233 -21.51 0.35 25.31
C LYS A 233 -22.82 -0.28 24.85
N THR A 234 -23.53 0.39 23.94
CA THR A 234 -24.83 -0.04 23.42
C THR A 234 -24.84 -0.03 21.89
N PRO A 235 -25.69 -0.85 21.23
CA PRO A 235 -25.84 -0.81 19.78
C PRO A 235 -26.33 0.55 19.26
N GLN A 236 -27.19 1.23 20.01
CA GLN A 236 -27.74 2.54 19.63
C GLN A 236 -26.65 3.62 19.63
N ASP A 237 -25.77 3.61 20.62
CA ASP A 237 -24.63 4.53 20.68
C ASP A 237 -23.64 4.23 19.55
N LEU A 238 -23.38 2.95 19.25
CA LEU A 238 -22.51 2.57 18.14
C LEU A 238 -23.05 3.11 16.81
N ALA A 239 -24.34 2.91 16.54
CA ALA A 239 -24.98 3.39 15.31
C ALA A 239 -24.87 4.93 15.18
N LYS A 240 -25.03 5.67 16.28
CA LYS A 240 -24.89 7.13 16.29
C LYS A 240 -23.46 7.58 15.99
N ILE A 241 -22.47 6.96 16.61
CA ILE A 241 -21.04 7.30 16.40
C ILE A 241 -20.60 6.89 14.99
N LEU A 242 -21.06 5.74 14.50
CA LEU A 242 -20.80 5.28 13.14
C LEU A 242 -21.35 6.27 12.10
N GLN A 243 -22.63 6.64 12.20
CA GLN A 243 -23.24 7.60 11.27
C GLN A 243 -22.48 8.93 11.28
N ALA A 244 -22.15 9.46 12.47
CA ALA A 244 -21.37 10.69 12.58
C ALA A 244 -19.99 10.58 11.93
N ARG A 245 -19.34 9.40 12.01
CA ARG A 245 -18.06 9.15 11.35
C ARG A 245 -18.20 9.07 9.84
N GLU A 246 -19.21 8.37 9.33
CA GLU A 246 -19.46 8.24 7.89
C GLU A 246 -19.79 9.60 7.25
N ASP A 247 -20.60 10.42 7.93
CA ASP A 247 -20.92 11.78 7.51
C ASP A 247 -19.64 12.63 7.45
N TYR A 248 -18.80 12.58 8.50
CA TYR A 248 -17.53 13.29 8.54
C TYR A 248 -16.61 12.86 7.39
N LEU A 249 -16.45 11.55 7.15
CA LEU A 249 -15.59 11.04 6.08
C LEU A 249 -16.10 11.52 4.70
N THR A 250 -17.40 11.40 4.45
CA THR A 250 -18.03 11.82 3.19
C THR A 250 -17.90 13.32 2.96
N GLN A 251 -18.13 14.15 3.98
CA GLN A 251 -17.97 15.60 3.91
C GLN A 251 -16.53 16.03 3.61
N ASN A 252 -15.55 15.20 4.00
CA ASN A 252 -14.12 15.44 3.73
C ASN A 252 -13.65 14.70 2.46
N GLY A 253 -14.56 14.28 1.57
CA GLY A 253 -14.22 13.68 0.28
C GLY A 253 -13.64 12.26 0.37
N ARG A 254 -13.66 11.64 1.55
CA ARG A 254 -13.11 10.29 1.77
C ARG A 254 -14.08 9.25 1.21
N LYS A 255 -13.56 8.23 0.53
CA LYS A 255 -14.37 7.14 -0.03
C LYS A 255 -14.46 5.98 0.94
N ILE A 256 -15.62 5.78 1.55
CA ILE A 256 -15.87 4.62 2.41
C ILE A 256 -15.88 3.35 1.54
N LEU A 257 -15.13 2.34 1.98
CA LEU A 257 -14.99 1.04 1.33
C LEU A 257 -15.90 -0.01 1.96
N ALA A 258 -15.89 -0.09 3.29
CA ALA A 258 -16.70 -1.03 4.05
C ALA A 258 -16.78 -0.62 5.53
N THR A 259 -17.79 -1.15 6.20
CA THR A 259 -17.89 -1.20 7.66
C THR A 259 -17.96 -2.66 8.11
N ARG A 260 -17.22 -3.02 9.16
CA ARG A 260 -17.15 -4.40 9.68
C ARG A 260 -17.27 -4.40 11.18
N ASP A 261 -18.28 -5.08 11.70
CA ASP A 261 -18.39 -5.33 13.13
C ASP A 261 -17.26 -6.27 13.58
N PHE A 262 -16.77 -6.06 14.80
CA PHE A 262 -15.78 -6.93 15.42
C PHE A 262 -16.03 -7.07 16.92
N PRO A 263 -15.63 -8.21 17.53
CA PRO A 263 -15.79 -8.41 18.96
C PRO A 263 -14.84 -7.51 19.75
N ILE A 264 -15.33 -6.91 20.84
CA ILE A 264 -14.52 -6.16 21.79
C ILE A 264 -14.38 -6.96 23.08
N ASP A 265 -13.14 -7.16 23.52
CA ASP A 265 -12.82 -7.70 24.84
C ASP A 265 -12.49 -6.56 25.81
N ASP A 266 -13.53 -5.86 26.25
CA ASP A 266 -13.43 -4.72 27.19
C ASP A 266 -14.57 -4.77 28.22
N PRO A 267 -14.32 -4.40 29.49
CA PRO A 267 -15.35 -4.41 30.52
C PRO A 267 -16.51 -3.44 30.24
N ASP A 268 -16.23 -2.29 29.66
CA ASP A 268 -17.17 -1.19 29.42
C ASP A 268 -17.76 -1.19 28.00
N TYR A 269 -16.97 -1.53 26.99
CA TYR A 269 -17.38 -1.51 25.58
C TYR A 269 -17.71 -2.92 25.09
N LYS A 270 -18.86 -3.07 24.42
CA LYS A 270 -19.39 -4.38 24.00
C LYS A 270 -19.61 -4.51 22.50
N PHE A 271 -19.56 -3.40 21.77
CA PHE A 271 -19.83 -3.36 20.34
C PHE A 271 -18.75 -2.56 19.63
N GLY A 272 -18.11 -3.16 18.63
CA GLY A 272 -17.06 -2.55 17.83
C GLY A 272 -17.38 -2.58 16.35
N VAL A 273 -17.00 -1.52 15.63
CA VAL A 273 -17.07 -1.46 14.16
C VAL A 273 -15.82 -0.80 13.60
N GLY A 274 -15.24 -1.40 12.58
CA GLY A 274 -14.13 -0.87 11.80
C GLY A 274 -14.64 -0.20 10.54
N VAL A 275 -14.23 1.03 10.28
CA VAL A 275 -14.56 1.79 9.07
C VAL A 275 -13.33 1.87 8.18
N TYR A 276 -13.44 1.31 6.99
CA TYR A 276 -12.37 1.24 5.98
C TYR A 276 -12.65 2.30 4.92
N PHE A 277 -11.64 3.10 4.56
CA PHE A 277 -11.83 4.18 3.58
C PHE A 277 -10.56 4.48 2.79
N LEU A 278 -10.72 5.20 1.68
CA LEU A 278 -9.63 5.86 0.96
C LEU A 278 -9.68 7.35 1.23
N GLN A 279 -8.49 7.94 1.30
CA GLN A 279 -8.24 9.35 1.47
C GLN A 279 -8.45 10.13 0.19
#